data_AF-A0A8H5SVC3-F1
#
_entry.id   AF-A0A8H5SVC3-F1
#
_cell.length_a   1.000
_cell.length_b   1.000
_cell.length_c   1.000
_cell.angle_alpha   90.00
_cell.angle_beta   90.00
_cell.angle_gamma   90.00
#
_symmetry.space_group_name_H-M   'P 1'
#
loop_
_entity.id
_entity.type
_entity.pdbx_description
1 polymer ?
#
loop_
_entity_poly.entity_id
_entity_poly.type
_entity_poly.pdbx_seq_one_letter_code
_entity_poly.pdbx_strand_id
1 'polypeptide(L)'
;MRVLEVGSADDDRVRLVETNNMMPGKYTALSYCWGKEASLRTETENVEDMKAGIAFKDLPSVYRDAVALTRELGVKYIWIDALCIIQDSHSDWERECSMMAETYANAYLTIAAASSASVTDHFLRPALKPPPHAAQEQRVIHSETMQSKNGPVLLKARAMWPTGAHWKWQDSADQQPHIEPLTKRGWTLQEKVLSTRLLSISAMEMTWTCKEKIACECGSRLNYHRELGQTPLSQISKPEEAFNFWHKVVENYSKRRLTQIADKLPAISAIAAIIQQRIGSQYVAGLWTDNIDLDLLWRRPGLSRVAAANSPYIAPSFSWASIKGEVDYLCFRNGQIPYEKSSEVLEVSSVSGPDAPLGRVSSSRLVIRGPLAMGYIERKPRHWISRRLGTRRLWFCVDLGKTQLWFYPDTALSKTVSVSDGAPESSACRWSRAQNGQDLLQELERLDQKQPIGDAHHQAEGREDSSGIRCWVMRLGTFHLRNGKMDHEYLILGKSPSQPDSFERIGLGMMMSDDDEADRMFAPASTATITIV
;
A
#
# COMPACT_ATOMS: atom_id res chain seq x y z
N MET A 1 2.27 -6.50 29.18
CA MET A 1 1.29 -6.96 28.16
C MET A 1 0.06 -7.49 28.88
N ARG A 2 -1.12 -7.36 28.28
CA ARG A 2 -2.33 -8.05 28.74
C ARG A 2 -2.65 -9.22 27.82
N VAL A 3 -3.10 -10.34 28.40
CA VAL A 3 -3.52 -11.53 27.66
C VAL A 3 -4.82 -12.07 28.23
N LEU A 4 -5.58 -12.78 27.41
CA LEU A 4 -6.74 -13.52 27.85
C LEU A 4 -6.29 -14.93 28.28
N GLU A 5 -6.46 -15.26 29.56
CA GLU A 5 -6.31 -16.63 30.05
C GLU A 5 -7.56 -17.42 29.71
N VAL A 6 -7.38 -18.52 28.97
CA VAL A 6 -8.46 -19.36 28.46
C VAL A 6 -8.58 -20.70 29.17
N GLY A 7 -7.65 -21.04 30.06
CA GLY A 7 -7.68 -22.30 30.80
C GLY A 7 -7.61 -23.54 29.89
N SER A 8 -8.33 -24.58 30.29
CA SER A 8 -8.46 -25.89 29.65
C SER A 8 -9.81 -26.06 28.95
N ALA A 9 -10.06 -27.21 28.33
CA ALA A 9 -11.30 -27.49 27.60
C ALA A 9 -12.57 -27.36 28.47
N ASP A 10 -12.47 -27.70 29.75
CA ASP A 10 -13.59 -27.73 30.69
C ASP A 10 -13.90 -26.37 31.34
N ASP A 11 -13.02 -25.37 31.17
CA ASP A 11 -13.22 -24.04 31.74
C ASP A 11 -14.31 -23.27 30.99
N ASP A 12 -15.31 -22.80 31.73
CA ASP A 12 -16.47 -22.08 31.22
C ASP A 12 -16.28 -20.55 31.23
N ARG A 13 -15.14 -20.07 31.73
CA ARG A 13 -14.79 -18.66 31.83
C ARG A 13 -13.44 -18.36 31.21
N VAL A 14 -13.31 -17.16 30.68
CA VAL A 14 -12.05 -16.57 30.22
C VAL A 14 -11.80 -15.27 30.98
N ARG A 15 -10.55 -14.93 31.27
CA ARG A 15 -10.24 -13.71 32.06
C ARG A 15 -9.07 -12.95 31.50
N LEU A 16 -9.15 -11.62 31.55
CA LEU A 16 -8.06 -10.73 31.20
C LEU A 16 -7.02 -10.74 32.33
N VAL A 17 -5.76 -10.99 31.98
CA VAL A 17 -4.65 -11.06 32.93
C VAL A 17 -3.57 -10.05 32.53
N GLU A 18 -3.15 -9.25 33.50
CA GLU A 18 -1.98 -8.38 33.38
C GLU A 18 -0.73 -9.18 33.74
N THR A 19 0.25 -9.22 32.83
CA THR A 19 1.42 -10.08 33.04
C THR A 19 2.46 -9.47 33.98
N ASN A 20 2.31 -8.21 34.45
CA ASN A 20 3.18 -7.53 35.43
C ASN A 20 4.68 -7.85 35.28
N ASN A 21 5.22 -7.79 34.06
CA ASN A 21 6.62 -8.12 33.70
C ASN A 21 7.04 -9.61 33.81
N MET A 22 6.13 -10.53 34.13
CA MET A 22 6.33 -11.95 33.83
C MET A 22 6.11 -12.15 32.33
N MET A 23 7.07 -12.80 31.65
CA MET A 23 6.80 -13.34 30.32
C MET A 23 5.63 -14.31 30.47
N PRO A 24 4.47 -14.07 29.84
CA PRO A 24 3.44 -15.08 29.84
C PRO A 24 4.06 -16.37 29.30
N GLY A 25 3.58 -17.51 29.78
CA GLY A 25 3.84 -18.77 29.10
C GLY A 25 3.44 -18.66 27.63
N LYS A 26 3.66 -19.73 26.84
CA LYS A 26 3.23 -19.77 25.43
C LYS A 26 1.83 -19.16 25.29
N TYR A 27 1.67 -18.23 24.35
CA TYR A 27 0.39 -17.59 24.03
C TYR A 27 0.18 -17.60 22.52
N THR A 28 -1.08 -17.60 22.12
CA THR A 28 -1.48 -17.42 20.72
C THR A 28 -1.88 -15.97 20.48
N ALA A 29 -1.81 -15.47 19.25
CA ALA A 29 -2.34 -14.17 18.88
C ALA A 29 -3.43 -14.33 17.82
N LEU A 30 -4.47 -13.50 17.84
CA LEU A 30 -5.55 -13.53 16.86
C LEU A 30 -5.43 -12.37 15.86
N SER A 31 -5.55 -12.69 14.57
CA SER A 31 -5.70 -11.75 13.46
C SER A 31 -7.06 -11.98 12.79
N TYR A 32 -7.93 -10.97 12.79
CA TYR A 32 -9.33 -11.11 12.37
C TYR A 32 -9.92 -9.77 11.90
N CYS A 33 -11.14 -9.81 11.33
CA CYS A 33 -11.92 -8.61 11.05
C CYS A 33 -12.94 -8.37 12.16
N TRP A 34 -12.98 -7.16 12.70
CA TRP A 34 -13.98 -6.77 13.70
C TRP A 34 -15.40 -6.78 13.12
N GLY A 35 -15.54 -6.27 11.88
CA GLY A 35 -16.84 -6.05 11.23
C GLY A 35 -17.51 -4.77 11.72
N LYS A 36 -18.83 -4.64 11.49
CA LYS A 36 -19.59 -3.43 11.84
C LYS A 36 -20.14 -3.43 13.28
N GLU A 37 -20.21 -4.60 13.91
CA GLU A 37 -20.89 -4.83 15.20
C GLU A 37 -19.96 -5.54 16.19
N ALA A 38 -18.76 -4.98 16.44
CA ALA A 38 -17.90 -5.51 17.49
C ALA A 38 -18.52 -5.20 18.87
N SER A 39 -19.25 -6.16 19.44
CA SER A 39 -20.03 -5.96 20.67
C SER A 39 -19.22 -6.15 21.96
N LEU A 40 -18.14 -6.94 21.93
CA LEU A 40 -17.30 -7.20 23.09
C LEU A 40 -15.88 -6.69 22.88
N ARG A 41 -15.54 -5.64 23.64
CA ARG A 41 -14.21 -5.01 23.70
C ARG A 41 -13.95 -4.48 25.10
N THR A 42 -12.68 -4.36 25.46
CA THR A 42 -12.26 -3.80 26.73
C THR A 42 -12.27 -2.28 26.66
N GLU A 43 -13.00 -1.67 27.56
CA GLU A 43 -13.09 -0.23 27.78
C GLU A 43 -12.73 0.08 29.24
N THR A 44 -12.45 1.34 29.54
CA THR A 44 -12.07 1.77 30.89
C THR A 44 -13.12 1.37 31.93
N GLU A 45 -14.42 1.39 31.56
CA GLU A 45 -15.53 1.03 32.45
C GLU A 45 -15.65 -0.46 32.75
N ASN A 46 -15.23 -1.35 31.84
CA ASN A 46 -15.47 -2.80 31.95
C ASN A 46 -14.19 -3.61 32.19
N VAL A 47 -13.03 -2.97 32.28
CA VAL A 47 -11.73 -3.66 32.42
C VAL A 47 -11.65 -4.56 33.65
N GLU A 48 -12.24 -4.15 34.77
CA GLU A 48 -12.26 -4.96 36.00
C GLU A 48 -13.21 -6.16 35.87
N ASP A 49 -14.32 -6.03 35.13
CA ASP A 49 -15.20 -7.16 34.80
C ASP A 49 -14.48 -8.16 33.86
N MET A 50 -13.74 -7.64 32.87
CA MET A 50 -12.89 -8.46 31.99
C MET A 50 -11.84 -9.26 32.81
N LYS A 51 -11.28 -8.67 33.88
CA LYS A 51 -10.33 -9.34 34.80
C LYS A 51 -11.01 -10.36 35.72
N ALA A 52 -12.21 -10.07 36.22
CA ALA A 52 -13.03 -11.01 36.99
C ALA A 52 -13.51 -12.21 36.13
N GLY A 53 -13.54 -12.01 34.82
CA GLY A 53 -13.77 -13.03 33.80
C GLY A 53 -15.17 -12.96 33.19
N ILE A 54 -15.28 -13.51 31.99
CA ILE A 54 -16.50 -13.55 31.19
C ILE A 54 -16.79 -15.01 30.86
N ALA A 55 -18.08 -15.36 30.81
CA ALA A 55 -18.46 -16.70 30.41
C ALA A 55 -18.09 -16.95 28.94
N PHE A 56 -17.47 -18.09 28.66
CA PHE A 56 -17.03 -18.50 27.32
C PHE A 56 -18.17 -18.46 26.29
N LYS A 57 -19.39 -18.76 26.72
CA LYS A 57 -20.59 -18.74 25.87
C LYS A 57 -20.96 -17.33 25.36
N ASP A 58 -20.61 -16.29 26.12
CA ASP A 58 -20.94 -14.88 25.82
C ASP A 58 -19.92 -14.26 24.87
N LEU A 59 -18.82 -14.96 24.57
CA LEU A 59 -17.85 -14.53 23.57
C LEU A 59 -18.47 -14.58 22.15
N PRO A 60 -18.20 -13.58 21.32
CA PRO A 60 -18.43 -13.65 19.87
C PRO A 60 -17.84 -14.90 19.22
N SER A 61 -18.43 -15.31 18.09
CA SER A 61 -18.09 -16.54 17.37
C SER A 61 -16.61 -16.68 17.01
N VAL A 62 -15.98 -15.63 16.46
CA VAL A 62 -14.54 -15.65 16.14
C VAL A 62 -13.70 -15.86 17.41
N TYR A 63 -14.06 -15.23 18.52
CA TYR A 63 -13.32 -15.41 19.78
C TYR A 63 -13.49 -16.82 20.32
N ARG A 64 -14.70 -17.39 20.26
CA ARG A 64 -14.95 -18.79 20.68
C ARG A 64 -14.13 -19.77 19.85
N ASP A 65 -14.14 -19.62 18.53
CA ASP A 65 -13.36 -20.46 17.62
C ASP A 65 -11.85 -20.34 17.92
N ALA A 66 -11.35 -19.12 18.15
CA ALA A 66 -9.95 -18.87 18.48
C ALA A 66 -9.56 -19.47 19.83
N VAL A 67 -10.37 -19.26 20.87
CA VAL A 67 -10.16 -19.82 22.21
C VAL A 67 -10.18 -21.35 22.17
N ALA A 68 -11.13 -21.96 21.44
CA ALA A 68 -11.21 -23.40 21.27
C ALA A 68 -9.93 -23.95 20.61
N LEU A 69 -9.49 -23.34 19.51
CA LEU A 69 -8.25 -23.75 18.84
C LEU A 69 -7.02 -23.57 19.73
N THR A 70 -6.96 -22.49 20.51
CA THR A 70 -5.87 -22.24 21.46
C THR A 70 -5.81 -23.31 22.55
N ARG A 71 -6.96 -23.74 23.07
CA ARG A 71 -7.07 -24.85 24.05
C ARG A 71 -6.62 -26.18 23.45
N GLU A 72 -7.06 -26.50 22.23
CA GLU A 72 -6.65 -27.71 21.50
C GLU A 72 -5.13 -27.76 21.24
N LEU A 73 -4.49 -26.61 21.06
CA LEU A 73 -3.03 -26.51 20.94
C LEU A 73 -2.29 -26.66 22.28
N GLY A 74 -2.99 -26.85 23.40
CA GLY A 74 -2.42 -26.93 24.74
C GLY A 74 -1.87 -25.59 25.24
N VAL A 75 -2.34 -24.48 24.69
CA VAL A 75 -1.90 -23.12 25.03
C VAL A 75 -2.95 -22.46 25.93
N LYS A 76 -2.51 -21.85 27.05
CA LYS A 76 -3.42 -21.28 28.07
C LYS A 76 -3.77 -19.82 27.87
N TYR A 77 -3.07 -19.14 26.96
CA TYR A 77 -3.19 -17.70 26.77
C TYR A 77 -3.43 -17.34 25.31
N ILE A 78 -4.30 -16.38 25.06
CA ILE A 78 -4.50 -15.77 23.74
C ILE A 78 -4.47 -14.24 23.86
N TRP A 79 -3.84 -13.58 22.91
CA TRP A 79 -3.89 -12.14 22.73
C TRP A 79 -4.90 -11.79 21.64
N ILE A 80 -5.86 -10.92 21.97
CA ILE A 80 -6.89 -10.42 21.06
C ILE A 80 -6.93 -8.90 21.22
N ASP A 81 -6.66 -8.16 20.14
CA ASP A 81 -6.55 -6.68 20.15
C ASP A 81 -7.71 -5.99 20.89
N ALA A 82 -8.95 -6.33 20.57
CA ALA A 82 -10.16 -5.75 21.15
C ALA A 82 -10.32 -6.02 22.65
N LEU A 83 -9.72 -7.10 23.17
CA LEU A 83 -9.85 -7.50 24.58
C LEU A 83 -8.61 -7.16 25.41
N CYS A 84 -7.44 -7.13 24.78
CA CYS A 84 -6.16 -6.91 25.45
C CYS A 84 -5.71 -5.44 25.43
N ILE A 85 -6.40 -4.57 24.69
CA ILE A 85 -6.17 -3.12 24.62
C ILE A 85 -7.42 -2.39 25.13
N ILE A 86 -7.27 -1.32 25.91
CA ILE A 86 -8.38 -0.45 26.34
C ILE A 86 -8.74 0.47 25.16
N GLN A 87 -9.89 0.23 24.53
CA GLN A 87 -10.23 0.83 23.23
C GLN A 87 -10.59 2.32 23.28
N ASP A 88 -11.04 2.81 24.43
CA ASP A 88 -11.39 4.21 24.68
C ASP A 88 -10.22 5.03 25.27
N SER A 89 -9.07 4.41 25.54
CA SER A 89 -7.88 5.09 26.07
C SER A 89 -6.81 5.30 25.00
N HIS A 90 -6.60 6.56 24.60
CA HIS A 90 -5.61 6.90 23.59
C HIS A 90 -4.18 6.53 24.01
N SER A 91 -3.79 6.80 25.25
CA SER A 91 -2.46 6.47 25.79
C SER A 91 -2.23 4.96 25.88
N ASP A 92 -3.30 4.20 26.17
CA ASP A 92 -3.22 2.74 26.22
C ASP A 92 -3.06 2.15 24.82
N TRP A 93 -3.84 2.65 23.86
CA TRP A 93 -3.71 2.31 22.45
C TRP A 93 -2.31 2.61 21.93
N GLU A 94 -1.74 3.78 22.20
CA GLU A 94 -0.37 4.12 21.75
C GLU A 94 0.67 3.17 22.32
N ARG A 95 0.58 2.84 23.61
CA ARG A 95 1.48 1.91 24.28
C ARG A 95 1.36 0.49 23.71
N GLU A 96 0.15 -0.02 23.50
CA GLU A 96 -0.02 -1.38 22.96
C GLU A 96 0.30 -1.43 21.46
N CYS A 97 0.03 -0.37 20.70
CA CYS A 97 0.41 -0.26 19.30
C CYS A 97 1.93 -0.25 19.11
N SER A 98 2.69 0.40 19.99
CA SER A 98 4.16 0.36 19.94
C SER A 98 4.70 -1.05 20.25
N MET A 99 4.01 -1.82 21.09
CA MET A 99 4.34 -3.22 21.40
C MET A 99 3.80 -4.25 20.40
N MET A 100 2.90 -3.86 19.50
CA MET A 100 2.21 -4.78 18.58
C MET A 100 3.18 -5.64 17.76
N ALA A 101 4.36 -5.09 17.43
CA ALA A 101 5.42 -5.82 16.77
C ALA A 101 5.86 -7.06 17.56
N GLU A 102 6.17 -6.85 18.83
CA GLU A 102 6.64 -7.87 19.75
C GLU A 102 5.53 -8.87 20.07
N THR A 103 4.28 -8.42 20.16
CA THR A 103 3.12 -9.30 20.38
C THR A 103 2.99 -10.36 19.29
N TYR A 104 3.04 -9.99 18.01
CA TYR A 104 2.92 -10.97 16.93
C TYR A 104 4.22 -11.76 16.72
N ALA A 105 5.39 -11.14 16.90
CA ALA A 105 6.68 -11.81 16.75
C ALA A 105 6.93 -12.87 17.83
N ASN A 106 6.53 -12.60 19.07
CA ASN A 106 6.76 -13.49 20.22
C ASN A 106 5.62 -14.47 20.47
N ALA A 107 4.48 -14.35 19.76
CA ALA A 107 3.41 -15.32 19.84
C ALA A 107 3.90 -16.74 19.49
N TYR A 108 3.42 -17.75 20.22
CA TYR A 108 3.67 -19.15 19.89
C TYR A 108 3.11 -19.48 18.50
N LEU A 109 1.90 -18.98 18.21
CA LEU A 109 1.23 -19.08 16.92
C LEU A 109 0.29 -17.89 16.76
N THR A 110 0.26 -17.29 15.58
CA THR A 110 -0.83 -16.38 15.19
C THR A 110 -1.90 -17.17 14.42
N ILE A 111 -3.14 -17.08 14.88
CA ILE A 111 -4.33 -17.61 14.21
C ILE A 111 -4.91 -16.48 13.37
N ALA A 112 -4.99 -16.67 12.05
CA ALA A 112 -5.62 -15.73 11.13
C ALA A 112 -6.98 -16.27 10.67
N ALA A 113 -8.06 -15.63 11.14
CA ALA A 113 -9.43 -15.89 10.73
C ALA A 113 -9.70 -15.23 9.36
N ALA A 114 -9.04 -15.73 8.31
CA ALA A 114 -8.96 -15.05 7.02
C ALA A 114 -10.33 -14.88 6.34
N SER A 115 -11.20 -15.88 6.49
CA SER A 115 -12.53 -15.97 5.91
C SER A 115 -13.62 -15.15 6.61
N SER A 116 -13.37 -14.74 7.86
CA SER A 116 -14.35 -14.01 8.67
C SER A 116 -14.30 -12.51 8.38
N ALA A 117 -15.44 -11.94 7.99
CA ALA A 117 -15.60 -10.51 7.73
C ALA A 117 -15.99 -9.73 9.00
N SER A 118 -16.51 -10.43 10.01
CA SER A 118 -16.87 -9.88 11.31
C SER A 118 -16.57 -10.83 12.46
N VAL A 119 -16.46 -10.30 13.67
CA VAL A 119 -16.26 -11.06 14.91
C VAL A 119 -17.39 -12.05 15.22
N THR A 120 -18.58 -11.83 14.64
CA THR A 120 -19.75 -12.71 14.79
C THR A 120 -19.71 -13.93 13.87
N ASP A 121 -18.78 -13.99 12.92
CA ASP A 121 -18.61 -15.12 12.00
C ASP A 121 -17.88 -16.29 12.68
N HIS A 122 -18.08 -17.51 12.18
CA HIS A 122 -17.26 -18.67 12.55
C HIS A 122 -16.23 -18.93 11.45
N PHE A 123 -14.94 -18.95 11.80
CA PHE A 123 -13.88 -19.31 10.85
C PHE A 123 -13.56 -20.81 10.85
N LEU A 124 -13.88 -21.54 11.92
CA LEU A 124 -13.77 -23.00 11.95
C LEU A 124 -14.98 -23.71 11.30
N ARG A 125 -16.07 -22.97 11.09
CA ARG A 125 -17.28 -23.43 10.40
C ARG A 125 -17.73 -22.39 9.38
N PRO A 126 -16.92 -22.11 8.34
CA PRO A 126 -17.21 -21.05 7.39
C PRO A 126 -18.54 -21.33 6.66
N ALA A 127 -19.35 -20.29 6.48
CA ALA A 127 -20.64 -20.38 5.81
C ALA A 127 -20.49 -20.75 4.32
N LEU A 128 -19.38 -20.34 3.69
CA LEU A 128 -19.01 -20.74 2.35
C LEU A 128 -18.58 -22.21 2.34
N LYS A 129 -19.48 -23.09 1.91
CA LYS A 129 -19.14 -24.47 1.54
C LYS A 129 -18.79 -24.49 0.06
N PRO A 130 -17.67 -25.12 -0.37
CA PRO A 130 -17.44 -25.36 -1.79
C PRO A 130 -18.67 -26.08 -2.39
N PRO A 131 -19.01 -25.83 -3.67
CA PRO A 131 -20.09 -26.57 -4.33
C PRO A 131 -19.91 -28.09 -4.12
N PRO A 132 -20.98 -28.89 -3.91
CA PRO A 132 -20.86 -30.30 -3.55
C PRO A 132 -19.99 -31.14 -4.51
N HIS A 133 -19.99 -30.82 -5.80
CA HIS A 133 -19.14 -31.46 -6.81
C HIS A 133 -17.66 -31.03 -6.73
N ALA A 134 -17.39 -29.78 -6.32
CA ALA A 134 -16.05 -29.22 -6.21
C ALA A 134 -15.24 -29.84 -5.04
N ALA A 135 -15.90 -30.20 -3.94
CA ALA A 135 -15.21 -30.76 -2.76
C ALA A 135 -14.60 -32.16 -3.02
N GLN A 136 -15.19 -32.95 -3.92
CA GLN A 136 -14.76 -34.31 -4.26
C GLN A 136 -13.65 -34.29 -5.32
N GLU A 137 -13.77 -33.44 -6.35
CA GLU A 137 -12.76 -33.29 -7.41
C GLU A 137 -11.48 -32.59 -6.92
N GLN A 138 -11.59 -31.73 -5.89
CA GLN A 138 -10.44 -30.99 -5.36
C GLN A 138 -9.35 -31.92 -4.79
N ARG A 139 -9.63 -33.09 -4.24
CA ARG A 139 -8.55 -33.90 -3.62
C ARG A 139 -7.85 -34.86 -4.57
N VAL A 140 -8.34 -35.01 -5.81
CA VAL A 140 -7.75 -35.94 -6.77
C VAL A 140 -6.53 -35.29 -7.42
N ILE A 141 -5.35 -35.81 -7.08
CA ILE A 141 -4.11 -35.49 -7.78
C ILE A 141 -3.96 -36.49 -8.91
N HIS A 142 -4.19 -36.05 -10.14
CA HIS A 142 -3.84 -36.83 -11.33
C HIS A 142 -2.32 -36.93 -11.40
N SER A 143 -1.79 -38.15 -11.47
CA SER A 143 -0.36 -38.41 -11.53
C SER A 143 -0.05 -39.35 -12.69
N GLU A 144 0.84 -38.94 -13.58
CA GLU A 144 1.28 -39.74 -14.73
C GLU A 144 2.79 -39.64 -14.89
N THR A 145 3.46 -40.77 -15.09
CA THR A 145 4.89 -40.80 -15.40
C THR A 145 5.07 -40.75 -16.91
N MET A 146 5.68 -39.68 -17.41
CA MET A 146 5.93 -39.46 -18.82
C MET A 146 7.41 -39.63 -19.14
N GLN A 147 7.74 -40.15 -20.33
CA GLN A 147 9.13 -40.21 -20.79
C GLN A 147 9.56 -38.87 -21.40
N SER A 148 10.64 -38.29 -20.88
CA SER A 148 11.29 -37.09 -21.42
C SER A 148 12.67 -37.42 -21.99
N LYS A 149 13.24 -36.51 -22.79
CA LYS A 149 14.61 -36.63 -23.33
C LYS A 149 15.68 -36.79 -22.23
N ASN A 150 15.38 -36.34 -21.01
CA ASN A 150 16.29 -36.40 -19.87
C ASN A 150 15.90 -37.50 -18.85
N GLY A 151 15.04 -38.45 -19.24
CA GLY A 151 14.56 -39.53 -18.37
C GLY A 151 13.07 -39.39 -17.97
N PRO A 152 12.56 -40.29 -17.13
CA PRO A 152 11.16 -40.28 -16.71
C PRO A 152 10.84 -39.07 -15.82
N VAL A 153 9.73 -38.40 -16.10
CA VAL A 153 9.22 -37.24 -15.36
C VAL A 153 7.84 -37.58 -14.79
N LEU A 154 7.64 -37.36 -13.49
CA LEU A 154 6.34 -37.51 -12.85
C LEU A 154 5.55 -36.20 -12.97
N LEU A 155 4.50 -36.20 -13.79
CA LEU A 155 3.56 -35.10 -13.91
C LEU A 155 2.46 -35.27 -12.85
N LYS A 156 2.20 -34.22 -12.07
CA LYS A 156 1.09 -34.14 -11.13
C LYS A 156 0.21 -32.94 -11.46
N ALA A 157 -1.08 -33.16 -11.63
CA ALA A 157 -2.06 -32.12 -11.91
C ALA A 157 -3.27 -32.26 -10.98
N ARG A 158 -3.88 -31.13 -10.62
CA ARG A 158 -5.08 -31.07 -9.79
C ARG A 158 -5.92 -29.88 -10.25
N ALA A 159 -7.23 -30.04 -10.29
CA ALA A 159 -8.14 -28.91 -10.48
C ALA A 159 -8.07 -27.98 -9.26
N MET A 160 -7.61 -26.75 -9.47
CA MET A 160 -7.62 -25.70 -8.46
C MET A 160 -8.70 -24.68 -8.81
N TRP A 161 -9.57 -24.39 -7.85
CA TRP A 161 -10.50 -23.27 -7.99
C TRP A 161 -9.73 -21.96 -7.82
N PRO A 162 -10.08 -20.91 -8.57
CA PRO A 162 -9.39 -19.61 -8.48
C PRO A 162 -9.79 -18.85 -7.22
N THR A 163 -9.85 -19.49 -6.04
CA THR A 163 -10.30 -18.89 -4.78
C THR A 163 -9.37 -19.30 -3.64
N GLY A 164 -9.39 -18.59 -2.51
CA GLY A 164 -8.57 -18.93 -1.35
C GLY A 164 -7.08 -18.64 -1.58
N ALA A 165 -6.16 -19.53 -1.17
CA ALA A 165 -4.73 -19.23 -1.16
C ALA A 165 -4.04 -19.39 -2.54
N HIS A 166 -4.68 -20.06 -3.50
CA HIS A 166 -4.10 -20.38 -4.81
C HIS A 166 -4.39 -19.38 -5.93
N TRP A 167 -5.17 -18.33 -5.67
CA TRP A 167 -5.61 -17.38 -6.71
C TRP A 167 -4.45 -16.73 -7.51
N LYS A 168 -3.26 -16.56 -6.90
CA LYS A 168 -2.10 -15.90 -7.53
C LYS A 168 -1.37 -16.73 -8.60
N TRP A 169 -1.85 -17.93 -8.92
CA TRP A 169 -1.23 -18.82 -9.92
C TRP A 169 -1.71 -18.60 -11.36
N GLN A 170 -2.72 -17.75 -11.61
CA GLN A 170 -3.18 -17.48 -12.98
C GLN A 170 -2.50 -16.23 -13.55
N ASP A 171 -2.03 -16.36 -14.80
CA ASP A 171 -1.41 -15.31 -15.58
C ASP A 171 -2.44 -14.27 -16.06
N SER A 172 -1.96 -13.02 -16.08
CA SER A 172 -2.32 -11.86 -16.91
C SER A 172 -3.77 -11.37 -17.14
N ALA A 173 -4.83 -11.99 -16.62
CA ALA A 173 -6.20 -11.47 -16.85
C ALA A 173 -6.94 -11.06 -15.55
N ASP A 174 -7.49 -9.84 -15.60
CA ASP A 174 -8.19 -9.05 -14.57
C ASP A 174 -9.48 -9.66 -13.94
N GLN A 175 -9.61 -10.98 -13.83
CA GLN A 175 -10.71 -11.56 -13.06
C GLN A 175 -10.31 -11.63 -11.59
N GLN A 176 -10.75 -10.66 -10.78
CA GLN A 176 -10.55 -10.62 -9.33
C GLN A 176 -11.42 -11.68 -8.63
N PRO A 177 -10.87 -12.78 -8.08
CA PRO A 177 -11.63 -13.70 -7.26
C PRO A 177 -11.58 -13.29 -5.79
N HIS A 178 -12.35 -14.00 -4.95
CA HIS A 178 -12.60 -13.70 -3.54
C HIS A 178 -11.33 -13.37 -2.73
N ILE A 179 -11.03 -12.08 -2.62
CA ILE A 179 -10.09 -11.51 -1.67
C ILE A 179 -10.66 -11.78 -0.27
N GLU A 180 -9.99 -12.65 0.49
CA GLU A 180 -10.33 -12.98 1.88
C GLU A 180 -10.52 -11.69 2.69
N PRO A 181 -11.61 -11.55 3.47
CA PRO A 181 -11.92 -10.32 4.21
C PRO A 181 -10.73 -9.76 4.99
N LEU A 182 -9.95 -10.63 5.65
CA LEU A 182 -8.77 -10.22 6.43
C LEU A 182 -7.75 -9.45 5.58
N THR A 183 -7.47 -9.92 4.36
CA THR A 183 -6.48 -9.29 3.47
C THR A 183 -6.88 -7.90 2.99
N LYS A 184 -8.15 -7.49 3.19
CA LYS A 184 -8.63 -6.14 2.92
C LYS A 184 -8.37 -5.16 4.07
N ARG A 185 -7.99 -5.61 5.27
CA ARG A 185 -7.78 -4.74 6.45
C ARG A 185 -6.31 -4.34 6.56
N GLY A 186 -6.03 -3.04 6.72
CA GLY A 186 -4.67 -2.48 6.70
C GLY A 186 -3.74 -3.09 7.76
N TRP A 187 -4.13 -3.02 9.03
CA TRP A 187 -3.36 -3.53 10.19
C TRP A 187 -2.92 -5.01 10.04
N THR A 188 -3.75 -5.84 9.40
CA THR A 188 -3.48 -7.28 9.24
C THR A 188 -2.24 -7.59 8.39
N LEU A 189 -1.71 -6.62 7.63
CA LEU A 189 -0.46 -6.83 6.91
C LEU A 189 0.70 -6.97 7.89
N GLN A 190 0.79 -6.06 8.86
CA GLN A 190 1.82 -6.08 9.89
C GLN A 190 1.68 -7.33 10.75
N GLU A 191 0.45 -7.68 11.14
CA GLU A 191 0.15 -8.91 11.88
C GLU A 191 0.71 -10.13 11.13
N LYS A 192 0.39 -10.28 9.84
CA LYS A 192 0.89 -11.37 8.99
C LYS A 192 2.41 -11.39 8.85
N VAL A 193 3.03 -10.25 8.59
CA VAL A 193 4.47 -10.15 8.28
C VAL A 193 5.33 -10.44 9.52
N LEU A 194 4.85 -10.05 10.70
CA LEU A 194 5.61 -10.16 11.95
C LEU A 194 5.43 -11.50 12.66
N SER A 195 4.33 -12.23 12.39
CA SER A 195 4.12 -13.58 12.92
C SER A 195 5.25 -14.54 12.55
N THR A 196 5.90 -15.15 13.55
CA THR A 196 6.92 -16.19 13.32
C THR A 196 6.34 -17.53 12.88
N ARG A 197 5.10 -17.79 13.28
CA ARG A 197 4.25 -18.90 12.87
C ARG A 197 2.84 -18.36 12.67
N LEU A 198 2.30 -18.54 11.48
CA LEU A 198 0.97 -18.07 11.07
C LEU A 198 0.19 -19.25 10.52
N LEU A 199 -0.94 -19.54 11.15
CA LEU A 199 -1.97 -20.44 10.64
C LEU A 199 -3.13 -19.58 10.12
N SER A 200 -3.23 -19.45 8.79
CA SER A 200 -4.31 -18.71 8.14
C SER A 200 -5.38 -19.67 7.65
N ILE A 201 -6.58 -19.52 8.21
CA ILE A 201 -7.75 -20.34 7.94
C ILE A 201 -8.66 -19.56 6.99
N SER A 202 -8.60 -19.92 5.71
CA SER A 202 -9.39 -19.29 4.64
C SER A 202 -10.77 -19.92 4.52
N ALA A 203 -11.58 -19.46 3.56
CA ALA A 203 -12.90 -20.07 3.35
C ALA A 203 -12.79 -21.50 2.80
N MET A 204 -11.67 -21.82 2.14
CA MET A 204 -11.51 -23.05 1.36
C MET A 204 -10.47 -24.01 1.95
N GLU A 205 -9.38 -23.48 2.49
CA GLU A 205 -8.23 -24.28 2.93
C GLU A 205 -7.40 -23.56 4.01
N MET A 206 -6.64 -24.35 4.77
CA MET A 206 -5.67 -23.82 5.73
C MET A 206 -4.30 -23.62 5.09
N THR A 207 -3.63 -22.54 5.46
CA THR A 207 -2.24 -22.29 5.09
C THR A 207 -1.39 -22.07 6.32
N TRP A 208 -0.20 -22.65 6.29
CA TRP A 208 0.83 -22.50 7.31
C TRP A 208 2.00 -21.71 6.74
N THR A 209 2.45 -20.70 7.46
CA THR A 209 3.67 -19.97 7.17
C THR A 209 4.51 -19.86 8.43
N CYS A 210 5.76 -20.31 8.36
CA CYS A 210 6.77 -20.03 9.38
C CYS A 210 8.10 -19.67 8.72
N LYS A 211 9.14 -19.44 9.52
CA LYS A 211 10.50 -19.10 9.03
C LYS A 211 11.17 -20.20 8.20
N GLU A 212 10.69 -21.43 8.28
CA GLU A 212 11.29 -22.60 7.61
C GLU A 212 10.44 -23.16 6.47
N LYS A 213 9.12 -23.04 6.57
CA LYS A 213 8.19 -23.70 5.66
C LYS A 213 6.93 -22.89 5.42
N ILE A 214 6.52 -22.89 4.16
CA ILE A 214 5.19 -22.48 3.72
C ILE A 214 4.48 -23.73 3.21
N ALA A 215 3.30 -24.00 3.73
CA ALA A 215 2.50 -25.15 3.35
C ALA A 215 1.05 -24.77 3.17
N CYS A 216 0.39 -25.42 2.22
CA CYS A 216 -1.06 -25.40 2.09
C CYS A 216 -1.60 -26.78 2.49
N GLU A 217 -2.77 -26.82 3.11
CA GLU A 217 -3.53 -28.05 3.41
C GLU A 217 -3.65 -28.94 2.16
N CYS A 218 -3.76 -28.32 0.99
CA CYS A 218 -3.97 -28.99 -0.28
C CYS A 218 -2.67 -29.63 -0.86
N GLY A 219 -1.50 -29.32 -0.28
CA GLY A 219 -0.18 -29.79 -0.71
C GLY A 219 0.47 -29.00 -1.87
N SER A 220 -0.26 -28.09 -2.52
CA SER A 220 0.28 -27.24 -3.60
C SER A 220 1.27 -26.20 -3.07
N ARG A 221 2.21 -25.79 -3.93
CA ARG A 221 3.13 -24.68 -3.65
C ARG A 221 2.38 -23.34 -3.67
N LEU A 222 2.61 -22.51 -2.66
CA LEU A 222 2.10 -21.14 -2.61
C LEU A 222 3.13 -20.18 -3.19
N ASN A 223 2.72 -19.27 -4.07
CA ASN A 223 3.58 -18.23 -4.64
C ASN A 223 3.74 -17.04 -3.67
N TYR A 224 4.28 -17.30 -2.48
CA TYR A 224 4.48 -16.29 -1.43
C TYR A 224 5.43 -15.17 -1.88
N HIS A 225 6.42 -15.49 -2.72
CA HIS A 225 7.38 -14.51 -3.25
C HIS A 225 6.72 -13.38 -4.06
N ARG A 226 5.55 -13.64 -4.68
CA ARG A 226 4.81 -12.63 -5.42
C ARG A 226 4.15 -11.59 -4.49
N GLU A 227 3.96 -11.92 -3.21
CA GLU A 227 3.26 -11.06 -2.27
C GLU A 227 4.17 -10.06 -1.54
N LEU A 228 5.35 -10.51 -1.10
CA LEU A 228 6.26 -9.71 -0.27
C LEU A 228 7.70 -9.66 -0.80
N GLY A 229 7.96 -10.22 -1.99
CA GLY A 229 9.31 -10.30 -2.56
C GLY A 229 10.01 -11.64 -2.24
N GLN A 230 11.24 -11.79 -2.74
CA GLN A 230 11.98 -13.04 -2.65
C GLN A 230 12.50 -13.30 -1.24
N THR A 231 13.06 -12.28 -0.59
CA THR A 231 13.68 -12.36 0.73
C THR A 231 12.67 -11.98 1.82
N PRO A 232 12.35 -12.89 2.77
CA PRO A 232 11.47 -12.56 3.89
C PRO A 232 12.14 -11.60 4.86
N LEU A 233 11.35 -10.77 5.57
CA LEU A 233 11.83 -9.74 6.51
C LEU A 233 12.91 -10.23 7.48
N SER A 234 12.79 -11.47 7.99
CA SER A 234 13.74 -12.04 8.94
C SER A 234 15.12 -12.35 8.35
N GLN A 235 15.20 -12.53 7.03
CA GLN A 235 16.43 -12.89 6.28
C GLN A 235 17.05 -11.69 5.56
N ILE A 236 16.38 -10.53 5.55
CA ILE A 236 16.91 -9.31 4.93
C ILE A 236 18.22 -8.93 5.63
N SER A 237 19.26 -8.81 4.82
CA SER A 237 20.62 -8.46 5.25
C SER A 237 21.20 -7.30 4.45
N LYS A 238 20.71 -7.07 3.23
CA LYS A 238 21.21 -6.00 2.34
C LYS A 238 20.16 -4.91 2.12
N PRO A 239 20.58 -3.65 1.90
CA PRO A 239 19.68 -2.55 1.55
C PRO A 239 18.80 -2.85 0.32
N GLU A 240 19.37 -3.42 -0.75
CA GLU A 240 18.63 -3.76 -1.98
C GLU A 240 17.45 -4.73 -1.72
N GLU A 241 17.63 -5.72 -0.84
CA GLU A 241 16.59 -6.66 -0.45
C GLU A 241 15.50 -5.96 0.35
N ALA A 242 15.91 -5.07 1.28
CA ALA A 242 15.01 -4.30 2.12
C ALA A 242 14.11 -3.35 1.32
N PHE A 243 14.68 -2.63 0.35
CA PHE A 243 13.93 -1.69 -0.48
C PHE A 243 12.95 -2.41 -1.39
N ASN A 244 13.38 -3.50 -2.04
CA ASN A 244 12.49 -4.34 -2.85
C ASN A 244 11.34 -4.94 -2.01
N PHE A 245 11.65 -5.43 -0.81
CA PHE A 245 10.64 -5.91 0.14
C PHE A 245 9.66 -4.80 0.53
N TRP A 246 10.17 -3.60 0.84
CA TRP A 246 9.36 -2.44 1.21
C TRP A 246 8.42 -2.02 0.08
N HIS A 247 8.88 -1.96 -1.18
CA HIS A 247 8.00 -1.68 -2.32
C HIS A 247 6.86 -2.68 -2.41
N LYS A 248 7.13 -3.99 -2.22
CA LYS A 248 6.07 -5.02 -2.20
C LYS A 248 5.10 -4.86 -1.04
N VAL A 249 5.60 -4.47 0.14
CA VAL A 249 4.76 -4.10 1.29
C VAL A 249 3.85 -2.93 0.92
N VAL A 250 4.37 -1.86 0.34
CA VAL A 250 3.60 -0.67 -0.07
C VAL A 250 2.55 -1.01 -1.14
N GLU A 251 2.91 -1.79 -2.16
CA GLU A 251 1.99 -2.26 -3.21
C GLU A 251 0.83 -3.09 -2.63
N ASN A 252 1.13 -4.00 -1.68
CA ASN A 252 0.13 -4.83 -1.03
C ASN A 252 -0.75 -3.98 -0.09
N TYR A 253 -0.12 -3.15 0.72
CA TYR A 253 -0.75 -2.37 1.78
C TYR A 253 -1.67 -1.27 1.24
N SER A 254 -1.27 -0.58 0.19
CA SER A 254 -2.03 0.54 -0.39
C SER A 254 -3.42 0.13 -0.93
N LYS A 255 -3.60 -1.16 -1.26
CA LYS A 255 -4.88 -1.75 -1.69
C LYS A 255 -5.82 -2.04 -0.51
N ARG A 256 -5.31 -2.02 0.71
CA ARG A 256 -6.06 -2.36 1.93
C ARG A 256 -6.85 -1.15 2.45
N ARG A 257 -7.85 -1.44 3.27
CA ARG A 257 -8.78 -0.49 3.88
C ARG A 257 -8.40 -0.28 5.34
N LEU A 258 -8.40 0.96 5.75
CA LEU A 258 -8.27 1.38 7.14
C LEU A 258 -9.58 2.03 7.57
N THR A 259 -10.03 1.71 8.79
CA THR A 259 -11.15 2.42 9.42
C THR A 259 -10.75 3.86 9.70
N GLN A 260 -9.57 4.05 10.30
CA GLN A 260 -8.98 5.36 10.56
C GLN A 260 -7.82 5.62 9.59
N ILE A 261 -7.99 6.58 8.69
CA ILE A 261 -6.96 6.89 7.67
C ILE A 261 -5.67 7.45 8.27
N ALA A 262 -5.74 8.09 9.44
CA ALA A 262 -4.58 8.57 10.21
C ALA A 262 -3.64 7.43 10.66
N ASP A 263 -4.08 6.18 10.61
CA ASP A 263 -3.27 5.02 10.97
C ASP A 263 -2.44 4.48 9.80
N LYS A 264 -2.43 5.18 8.65
CA LYS A 264 -1.82 4.66 7.44
C LYS A 264 -0.32 4.37 7.57
N LEU A 265 0.44 5.25 8.20
CA LEU A 265 1.86 4.98 8.52
C LEU A 265 2.02 4.12 9.79
N PRO A 266 1.32 4.41 10.91
CA PRO A 266 1.37 3.57 12.11
C PRO A 266 1.12 2.07 11.88
N ALA A 267 0.19 1.70 11.00
CA ALA A 267 -0.19 0.31 10.81
C ALA A 267 0.85 -0.57 10.08
N ILE A 268 1.97 0.02 9.64
CA ILE A 268 3.13 -0.70 9.10
C ILE A 268 4.46 -0.21 9.71
N SER A 269 4.40 0.61 10.76
CA SER A 269 5.59 1.26 11.34
C SER A 269 6.54 0.26 11.99
N ALA A 270 6.05 -0.88 12.49
CA ALA A 270 6.90 -1.92 13.04
C ALA A 270 7.71 -2.66 11.96
N ILE A 271 7.13 -2.84 10.76
CA ILE A 271 7.87 -3.37 9.62
C ILE A 271 9.01 -2.40 9.26
N ALA A 272 8.69 -1.10 9.20
CA ALA A 272 9.69 -0.06 8.97
C ALA A 272 10.78 -0.07 10.08
N ALA A 273 10.41 -0.18 11.35
CA ALA A 273 11.37 -0.22 12.46
C ALA A 273 12.39 -1.35 12.30
N ILE A 274 11.93 -2.55 11.93
CA ILE A 274 12.80 -3.72 11.72
C ILE A 274 13.73 -3.49 10.51
N ILE A 275 13.21 -2.90 9.42
CA ILE A 275 14.03 -2.59 8.25
C ILE A 275 15.10 -1.56 8.62
N GLN A 276 14.70 -0.43 9.23
CA GLN A 276 15.60 0.63 9.67
C GLN A 276 16.72 0.08 10.58
N GLN A 277 16.37 -0.78 11.55
CA GLN A 277 17.34 -1.41 12.44
C GLN A 277 18.34 -2.31 11.69
N ARG A 278 17.90 -3.00 10.62
CA ARG A 278 18.73 -3.94 9.87
C ARG A 278 19.67 -3.27 8.89
N ILE A 279 19.20 -2.23 8.18
CA ILE A 279 19.96 -1.61 7.09
C ILE A 279 20.52 -0.22 7.44
N GLY A 280 20.12 0.38 8.56
CA GLY A 280 20.58 1.69 9.01
C GLY A 280 20.01 2.89 8.24
N SER A 281 19.21 2.65 7.20
CA SER A 281 18.58 3.72 6.41
C SER A 281 17.47 4.41 7.19
N GLN A 282 17.41 5.74 7.13
CA GLN A 282 16.40 6.50 7.85
C GLN A 282 15.05 6.41 7.13
N TYR A 283 14.00 6.16 7.91
CA TYR A 283 12.62 6.16 7.43
C TYR A 283 12.02 7.57 7.48
N VAL A 284 11.39 7.99 6.37
CA VAL A 284 10.77 9.31 6.22
C VAL A 284 9.38 9.15 5.59
N ALA A 285 8.34 9.27 6.41
CA ALA A 285 6.94 9.32 5.98
C ALA A 285 6.53 8.23 4.96
N GLY A 286 7.04 7.00 5.07
CA GLY A 286 6.75 5.92 4.12
C GLY A 286 7.86 5.59 3.13
N LEU A 287 8.97 6.34 3.13
CA LEU A 287 10.10 6.22 2.19
C LEU A 287 11.42 6.06 2.96
N TRP A 288 12.49 5.68 2.26
CA TRP A 288 13.84 5.48 2.79
C TRP A 288 14.82 6.51 2.24
N THR A 289 15.65 7.12 3.09
CA THR A 289 16.61 8.13 2.65
C THR A 289 17.62 7.59 1.64
N ASP A 290 18.11 6.37 1.82
CA ASP A 290 19.12 5.78 0.93
C ASP A 290 18.53 5.17 -0.36
N ASN A 291 17.20 5.18 -0.48
CA ASN A 291 16.47 4.70 -1.67
C ASN A 291 15.48 5.73 -2.21
N ILE A 292 15.59 6.99 -1.77
CA ILE A 292 14.55 7.99 -1.97
C ILE A 292 14.22 8.22 -3.45
N ASP A 293 15.23 8.18 -4.33
CA ASP A 293 15.06 8.37 -5.78
C ASP A 293 14.12 7.32 -6.40
N LEU A 294 14.25 6.07 -5.95
CA LEU A 294 13.44 4.94 -6.39
C LEU A 294 12.08 4.91 -5.68
N ASP A 295 12.06 5.28 -4.41
CA ASP A 295 10.84 5.39 -3.61
C ASP A 295 9.89 6.46 -4.15
N LEU A 296 10.42 7.52 -4.79
CA LEU A 296 9.63 8.54 -5.49
C LEU A 296 8.96 8.05 -6.77
N LEU A 297 9.28 6.85 -7.27
CA LEU A 297 8.70 6.31 -8.52
C LEU A 297 7.37 5.58 -8.32
N TRP A 298 6.77 5.64 -7.12
CA TRP A 298 5.42 5.11 -6.92
C TRP A 298 4.45 5.79 -7.89
N ARG A 299 3.42 5.09 -8.34
CA ARG A 299 2.38 5.68 -9.18
C ARG A 299 1.01 5.08 -8.89
N ARG A 300 -0.04 5.78 -9.32
CA ARG A 300 -1.38 5.21 -9.30
C ARG A 300 -1.59 4.33 -10.52
N PRO A 301 -2.03 3.07 -10.36
CA PRO A 301 -2.59 2.36 -11.47
C PRO A 301 -3.84 3.12 -11.91
N GLY A 302 -3.92 3.46 -13.20
CA GLY A 302 -5.07 4.18 -13.75
C GLY A 302 -6.41 3.56 -13.34
N LEU A 303 -6.42 2.25 -13.02
CA LEU A 303 -7.29 1.52 -12.10
C LEU A 303 -8.48 2.30 -11.48
N SER A 304 -8.12 3.20 -10.59
CA SER A 304 -8.94 3.65 -9.46
C SER A 304 -9.40 5.11 -9.61
N ARG A 305 -10.66 5.41 -9.24
CA ARG A 305 -11.15 6.80 -9.17
C ARG A 305 -10.21 7.64 -8.30
N VAL A 306 -9.78 8.77 -8.84
CA VAL A 306 -9.05 9.80 -8.09
C VAL A 306 -10.00 10.37 -7.05
N ALA A 307 -9.65 10.19 -5.77
CA ALA A 307 -10.37 10.83 -4.68
C ALA A 307 -9.83 12.24 -4.48
N ALA A 308 -10.70 13.17 -4.12
CA ALA A 308 -10.30 14.45 -3.58
C ALA A 308 -9.43 14.26 -2.33
N ALA A 309 -8.48 15.17 -2.07
CA ALA A 309 -7.70 15.21 -0.83
C ALA A 309 -8.57 15.69 0.36
N ASN A 310 -9.76 15.11 0.52
CA ASN A 310 -10.72 15.36 1.61
C ASN A 310 -10.24 14.81 2.97
N SER A 311 -9.01 14.29 3.06
CA SER A 311 -8.47 13.65 4.25
C SER A 311 -7.63 14.66 5.03
N PRO A 312 -7.63 14.62 6.38
CA PRO A 312 -6.62 15.33 7.18
C PRO A 312 -5.21 14.97 6.66
N TYR A 313 -4.24 15.88 6.88
CA TYR A 313 -2.85 15.63 6.53
C TYR A 313 -2.39 14.29 7.12
N ILE A 314 -1.92 13.38 6.25
CA ILE A 314 -1.41 12.06 6.63
C ILE A 314 0.10 11.98 6.41
N ALA A 315 0.55 12.54 5.29
CA ALA A 315 1.91 12.44 4.78
C ALA A 315 2.12 13.51 3.69
N PRO A 316 3.38 13.91 3.43
CA PRO A 316 3.71 14.91 2.41
C PRO A 316 3.38 14.44 0.99
N SER A 317 3.24 15.38 0.05
CA SER A 317 2.79 15.05 -1.31
C SER A 317 3.68 14.03 -2.02
N PHE A 318 4.99 14.02 -1.74
CA PHE A 318 5.95 13.10 -2.33
C PHE A 318 5.83 11.66 -1.79
N SER A 319 5.14 11.44 -0.67
CA SER A 319 4.90 10.09 -0.12
C SER A 319 3.68 9.42 -0.73
N TRP A 320 3.78 8.13 -1.03
CA TRP A 320 2.64 7.28 -1.42
C TRP A 320 1.56 7.23 -0.32
N ALA A 321 1.94 7.53 0.92
CA ALA A 321 1.02 7.59 2.03
C ALA A 321 0.02 8.77 1.91
N SER A 322 0.35 9.81 1.13
CA SER A 322 -0.49 11.01 0.96
C SER A 322 -1.80 10.80 0.21
N ILE A 323 -1.98 9.66 -0.47
CA ILE A 323 -3.16 9.39 -1.29
C ILE A 323 -3.97 8.18 -0.78
N LYS A 324 -5.27 8.13 -1.06
CA LYS A 324 -6.07 6.92 -0.79
C LYS A 324 -6.10 6.00 -2.01
N GLY A 325 -5.85 4.71 -1.78
CA GLY A 325 -5.98 3.65 -2.78
C GLY A 325 -4.64 3.08 -3.23
N GLU A 326 -4.73 2.17 -4.19
CA GLU A 326 -3.61 1.40 -4.72
C GLU A 326 -2.51 2.29 -5.31
N VAL A 327 -1.26 1.92 -5.02
CA VAL A 327 -0.07 2.36 -5.75
C VAL A 327 0.71 1.15 -6.24
N ASP A 328 1.49 1.35 -7.29
CA ASP A 328 2.46 0.40 -7.78
C ASP A 328 3.82 1.03 -8.09
N TYR A 329 4.84 0.20 -8.20
CA TYR A 329 6.15 0.58 -8.71
C TYR A 329 6.47 -0.20 -9.99
N LEU A 330 5.56 -0.13 -10.97
CA LEU A 330 5.67 -0.90 -12.21
C LEU A 330 6.96 -0.68 -13.01
N CYS A 331 7.66 0.44 -12.80
CA CYS A 331 8.99 0.72 -13.36
C CYS A 331 10.05 -0.32 -12.91
N PHE A 332 9.88 -0.97 -11.75
CA PHE A 332 10.78 -2.02 -11.24
C PHE A 332 10.39 -3.43 -11.68
N ARG A 333 9.64 -3.62 -12.77
CA ARG A 333 9.29 -4.98 -13.24
C ARG A 333 10.57 -5.79 -13.48
N ASN A 334 10.93 -6.55 -12.44
CA ASN A 334 12.07 -7.47 -12.26
C ASN A 334 13.30 -6.94 -11.52
N GLY A 335 13.39 -5.67 -11.09
CA GLY A 335 14.53 -5.14 -10.31
C GLY A 335 15.92 -5.31 -10.95
N GLN A 336 15.95 -5.69 -12.23
CA GLN A 336 17.14 -6.06 -12.99
C GLN A 336 17.50 -5.00 -14.03
N ILE A 337 16.71 -3.93 -14.12
CA ILE A 337 16.93 -2.86 -15.10
C ILE A 337 17.75 -1.78 -14.41
N PRO A 338 18.96 -1.45 -14.92
CA PRO A 338 19.78 -0.40 -14.34
C PRO A 338 19.03 0.94 -14.35
N TYR A 339 19.07 1.65 -13.22
CA TYR A 339 18.53 2.99 -13.06
C TYR A 339 19.66 4.00 -12.97
N GLU A 340 19.63 5.01 -13.83
CA GLU A 340 20.56 6.12 -13.84
C GLU A 340 19.87 7.38 -13.30
N LYS A 341 20.46 8.00 -12.28
CA LYS A 341 19.90 9.19 -11.63
C LYS A 341 20.09 10.42 -12.50
N SER A 342 19.04 11.23 -12.62
CA SER A 342 19.11 12.58 -13.19
C SER A 342 18.89 13.67 -12.14
N SER A 343 18.40 13.30 -10.95
CA SER A 343 18.23 14.20 -9.80
C SER A 343 19.05 13.74 -8.59
N GLU A 344 19.29 14.67 -7.67
CA GLU A 344 19.98 14.49 -6.40
C GLU A 344 19.10 15.02 -5.26
N VAL A 345 18.82 14.16 -4.27
CA VAL A 345 18.15 14.59 -3.03
C VAL A 345 19.18 15.19 -2.09
N LEU A 346 18.99 16.47 -1.75
CA LEU A 346 19.88 17.24 -0.89
C LEU A 346 19.48 17.15 0.59
N GLU A 347 18.18 17.12 0.86
CA GLU A 347 17.64 17.03 2.22
C GLU A 347 16.30 16.30 2.19
N VAL A 348 16.04 15.44 3.17
CA VAL A 348 14.73 14.83 3.36
C VAL A 348 14.48 14.64 4.85
N SER A 349 13.35 15.16 5.35
CA SER A 349 13.05 15.18 6.78
C SER A 349 11.55 15.05 7.05
N SER A 350 11.21 14.57 8.25
CA SER A 350 9.83 14.44 8.74
C SER A 350 9.76 14.71 10.22
N VAL A 351 8.66 15.35 10.64
CA VAL A 351 8.34 15.63 12.03
C VAL A 351 7.27 14.62 12.49
N SER A 352 7.68 13.69 13.34
CA SER A 352 6.83 12.66 13.95
C SER A 352 6.63 12.92 15.45
N GLY A 353 5.64 12.27 16.06
CA GLY A 353 5.48 12.30 17.52
C GLY A 353 6.64 11.60 18.25
N PRO A 354 7.01 12.05 19.47
CA PRO A 354 8.15 11.51 20.22
C PRO A 354 8.00 10.01 20.54
N ASP A 355 6.77 9.56 20.83
CA ASP A 355 6.48 8.16 21.19
C ASP A 355 6.26 7.24 19.98
N ALA A 356 6.19 7.81 18.77
CA ALA A 356 5.95 7.08 17.53
C ALA A 356 6.74 7.67 16.35
N PRO A 357 8.08 7.60 16.35
CA PRO A 357 8.94 8.28 15.37
C PRO A 357 8.73 7.82 13.93
N LEU A 358 8.23 6.59 13.74
CA LEU A 358 7.95 5.97 12.45
C LEU A 358 6.44 5.94 12.11
N GLY A 359 5.62 6.59 12.93
CA GLY A 359 4.16 6.57 12.85
C GLY A 359 3.59 7.79 12.11
N ARG A 360 2.68 8.51 12.77
CA ARG A 360 2.02 9.69 12.20
C ARG A 360 3.03 10.82 12.04
N VAL A 361 2.97 11.51 10.91
CA VAL A 361 3.78 12.70 10.61
C VAL A 361 2.91 13.94 10.61
N SER A 362 3.47 15.05 11.08
CA SER A 362 2.80 16.37 11.15
C SER A 362 3.24 17.32 10.03
N SER A 363 4.49 17.19 9.59
CA SER A 363 5.06 17.92 8.46
C SER A 363 6.29 17.19 7.95
N SER A 364 6.56 17.28 6.65
CA SER A 364 7.77 16.71 6.05
C SER A 364 8.25 17.61 4.91
N ARG A 365 9.54 17.51 4.59
CA ARG A 365 10.18 18.32 3.56
C ARG A 365 11.14 17.46 2.75
N LEU A 366 11.15 17.66 1.43
CA LEU A 366 12.12 17.10 0.50
C LEU A 366 12.76 18.23 -0.31
N VAL A 367 14.07 18.41 -0.21
CA VAL A 367 14.85 19.32 -1.05
C VAL A 367 15.57 18.49 -2.11
N ILE A 368 15.24 18.73 -3.37
CA ILE A 368 15.74 17.96 -4.51
C ILE A 368 16.27 18.90 -5.58
N ARG A 369 17.40 18.52 -6.18
CA ARG A 369 18.03 19.21 -7.31
C ARG A 369 17.96 18.33 -8.54
N GLY A 370 17.53 18.87 -9.67
CA GLY A 370 17.50 18.12 -10.92
C GLY A 370 17.04 18.96 -12.11
N PRO A 371 17.11 18.42 -13.33
CA PRO A 371 16.57 19.06 -14.53
C PRO A 371 15.08 19.33 -14.36
N LEU A 372 14.69 20.61 -14.46
CA LEU A 372 13.33 21.08 -14.23
C LEU A 372 12.86 21.88 -15.45
N ALA A 373 11.72 21.48 -16.01
CA ALA A 373 11.04 22.20 -17.07
C ALA A 373 9.69 22.73 -16.57
N MET A 374 9.27 23.90 -17.06
CA MET A 374 7.92 24.42 -16.86
C MET A 374 7.06 24.05 -18.07
N GLY A 375 5.80 23.69 -17.83
CA GLY A 375 4.84 23.37 -18.86
C GLY A 375 3.42 23.76 -18.47
N TYR A 376 2.47 23.42 -19.34
CA TYR A 376 1.05 23.71 -19.13
C TYR A 376 0.23 22.43 -19.09
N ILE A 377 -0.68 22.32 -18.12
CA ILE A 377 -1.60 21.20 -18.04
C ILE A 377 -2.71 21.39 -19.08
N GLU A 378 -2.87 20.39 -19.94
CA GLU A 378 -3.91 20.30 -20.95
C GLU A 378 -4.82 19.08 -20.70
N ARG A 379 -6.06 19.21 -21.15
CA ARG A 379 -6.98 18.07 -21.34
C ARG A 379 -6.98 17.68 -22.82
N LYS A 380 -6.74 16.41 -23.13
CA LYS A 380 -6.83 15.89 -24.51
C LYS A 380 -8.02 14.92 -24.64
N PRO A 381 -9.00 15.18 -25.53
CA PRO A 381 -10.08 14.25 -25.84
C PRO A 381 -9.57 12.93 -26.43
N ARG A 382 -10.29 11.82 -26.20
CA ARG A 382 -9.80 10.45 -26.43
C ARG A 382 -10.24 9.87 -27.76
N HIS A 383 -9.31 9.74 -28.70
CA HIS A 383 -9.54 8.87 -29.87
C HIS A 383 -8.48 7.78 -30.06
N TRP A 384 -7.21 7.97 -29.65
CA TRP A 384 -6.13 7.06 -30.06
C TRP A 384 -5.60 6.09 -28.97
N ILE A 385 -5.52 6.48 -27.69
CA ILE A 385 -5.00 5.60 -26.60
C ILE A 385 -5.99 4.52 -26.13
N SER A 386 -7.30 4.76 -26.35
CA SER A 386 -8.41 3.88 -25.91
C SER A 386 -8.29 2.43 -26.41
N ARG A 387 -7.80 2.21 -27.64
CA ARG A 387 -7.73 0.88 -28.27
C ARG A 387 -6.65 -0.03 -27.70
N ARG A 388 -5.54 0.50 -27.17
CA ARG A 388 -4.42 -0.32 -26.68
C ARG A 388 -4.55 -0.75 -25.21
N LEU A 389 -5.23 0.06 -24.39
CA LEU A 389 -5.23 -0.12 -22.92
C LEU A 389 -6.62 -0.39 -22.33
N GLY A 390 -7.67 -0.57 -23.15
CA GLY A 390 -8.97 -1.10 -22.74
C GLY A 390 -9.70 -0.34 -21.62
N THR A 391 -9.27 0.86 -21.25
CA THR A 391 -9.72 1.55 -20.04
C THR A 391 -10.36 2.89 -20.37
N ARG A 392 -11.57 3.16 -19.83
CA ARG A 392 -12.28 4.44 -19.92
C ARG A 392 -11.84 5.40 -18.80
N ARG A 393 -10.62 5.95 -18.84
CA ARG A 393 -10.03 6.92 -17.86
C ARG A 393 -9.54 8.31 -18.31
N LEU A 394 -9.63 9.30 -17.44
CA LEU A 394 -9.13 10.67 -17.62
C LEU A 394 -7.60 10.69 -17.45
N TRP A 395 -6.88 11.04 -18.51
CA TRP A 395 -5.43 11.29 -18.46
C TRP A 395 -5.20 12.79 -18.63
N PHE A 396 -4.23 13.34 -17.91
CA PHE A 396 -3.76 14.69 -18.11
C PHE A 396 -2.53 14.65 -19.02
N CYS A 397 -2.36 15.73 -19.78
CA CYS A 397 -1.18 15.95 -20.60
C CYS A 397 -0.48 17.20 -20.07
N VAL A 398 0.84 17.15 -19.94
CA VAL A 398 1.66 18.35 -19.78
C VAL A 398 2.22 18.69 -21.15
N ASP A 399 1.86 19.86 -21.66
CA ASP A 399 2.46 20.43 -22.85
C ASP A 399 3.77 21.15 -22.48
N LEU A 400 4.86 20.69 -23.08
CA LEU A 400 6.20 21.26 -22.96
C LEU A 400 6.66 21.86 -24.31
N GLY A 401 5.70 22.21 -25.18
CA GLY A 401 5.94 22.81 -26.48
C GLY A 401 5.99 21.76 -27.58
N LYS A 402 7.16 21.16 -27.83
CA LYS A 402 7.31 20.11 -28.85
C LYS A 402 6.99 18.71 -28.33
N THR A 403 7.10 18.53 -27.01
CA THR A 403 6.87 17.25 -26.33
C THR A 403 5.63 17.31 -25.45
N GLN A 404 4.94 16.17 -25.35
CA GLN A 404 3.77 16.00 -24.51
C GLN A 404 3.98 14.84 -23.52
N LEU A 405 3.76 15.10 -22.24
CA LEU A 405 3.89 14.11 -21.17
C LEU A 405 2.53 13.70 -20.62
N TRP A 406 2.26 12.41 -20.59
CA TRP A 406 1.00 11.88 -20.09
C TRP A 406 1.18 11.45 -18.64
N PHE A 407 0.22 11.82 -17.79
CA PHE A 407 0.23 11.36 -16.41
C PHE A 407 -1.18 11.10 -15.89
N TYR A 408 -1.23 10.23 -14.89
CA TYR A 408 -2.41 10.07 -14.06
C TYR A 408 -2.20 10.86 -12.77
N PRO A 409 -3.12 11.74 -12.38
CA PRO A 409 -2.90 12.60 -11.23
C PRO A 409 -3.02 11.79 -9.94
N ASP A 410 -2.19 12.13 -8.96
CA ASP A 410 -2.14 11.46 -7.65
C ASP A 410 -3.43 11.72 -6.84
N THR A 411 -3.98 12.92 -6.96
CA THR A 411 -5.21 13.37 -6.30
C THR A 411 -6.05 14.21 -7.26
N ALA A 412 -7.24 14.62 -6.84
CA ALA A 412 -7.99 15.60 -7.62
C ALA A 412 -7.16 16.88 -7.69
N LEU A 413 -7.08 17.49 -8.87
CA LEU A 413 -6.29 18.71 -9.08
C LEU A 413 -7.19 19.94 -8.96
N SER A 414 -6.58 21.05 -8.54
CA SER A 414 -7.15 22.40 -8.54
C SER A 414 -6.15 23.36 -9.17
N LYS A 415 -6.51 24.64 -9.23
CA LYS A 415 -5.58 25.74 -9.50
C LYS A 415 -5.40 26.61 -8.28
N THR A 416 -4.20 27.15 -8.13
CA THR A 416 -3.87 28.25 -7.22
C THR A 416 -3.39 29.43 -8.04
N VAL A 417 -3.64 30.64 -7.54
CA VAL A 417 -3.20 31.88 -8.19
C VAL A 417 -2.18 32.55 -7.29
N SER A 418 -0.97 32.74 -7.80
CA SER A 418 0.07 33.54 -7.16
C SER A 418 0.25 34.85 -7.94
N VAL A 419 0.69 35.90 -7.25
CA VAL A 419 1.12 37.14 -7.91
C VAL A 419 2.64 37.08 -7.99
N SER A 420 3.20 36.90 -9.18
CA SER A 420 4.63 37.14 -9.42
C SER A 420 4.76 38.29 -10.42
N ASP A 421 5.69 39.20 -10.15
CA ASP A 421 5.99 40.35 -11.03
C ASP A 421 4.77 41.18 -11.44
N GLY A 422 3.77 41.28 -10.56
CA GLY A 422 2.56 42.09 -10.75
C GLY A 422 1.48 41.46 -11.64
N ALA A 423 1.69 40.25 -12.17
CA ALA A 423 0.70 39.51 -12.96
C ALA A 423 0.15 38.30 -12.17
N PRO A 424 -1.17 38.03 -12.25
CA PRO A 424 -1.74 36.82 -11.66
C PRO A 424 -1.35 35.60 -12.49
N GLU A 425 -0.66 34.65 -11.88
CA GLU A 425 -0.24 33.39 -12.51
C GLU A 425 -1.00 32.20 -11.93
N SER A 426 -1.65 31.43 -12.80
CA SER A 426 -2.37 30.22 -12.42
C SER A 426 -1.47 28.99 -12.50
N SER A 427 -1.35 28.27 -11.40
CA SER A 427 -0.57 27.03 -11.30
C SER A 427 -1.44 25.88 -10.80
N ALA A 428 -1.14 24.67 -11.25
CA ALA A 428 -1.77 23.46 -10.75
C ALA A 428 -1.39 23.21 -9.29
N CYS A 429 -2.31 22.67 -8.52
CA CYS A 429 -2.09 22.22 -7.15
C CYS A 429 -2.97 21.01 -6.82
N ARG A 430 -2.72 20.35 -5.69
CA ARG A 430 -3.68 19.36 -5.17
C ARG A 430 -4.93 20.07 -4.68
N TRP A 431 -6.11 19.54 -5.01
CA TRP A 431 -7.38 20.11 -4.57
C TRP A 431 -7.57 19.92 -3.06
N SER A 432 -8.01 20.97 -2.35
CA SER A 432 -8.33 20.96 -0.91
C SER A 432 -9.64 21.70 -0.63
N ARG A 433 -10.46 21.19 0.30
CA ARG A 433 -11.72 21.83 0.75
C ARG A 433 -11.52 23.17 1.45
N ALA A 434 -10.33 23.41 2.01
CA ALA A 434 -10.01 24.70 2.64
C ALA A 434 -9.97 25.84 1.61
N GLN A 435 -9.89 25.49 0.33
CA GLN A 435 -9.97 26.41 -0.78
C GLN A 435 -11.36 26.26 -1.42
N ASN A 436 -12.00 27.37 -1.78
CA ASN A 436 -13.14 27.39 -2.72
C ASN A 436 -12.64 27.00 -4.14
N GLY A 437 -11.89 25.91 -4.25
CA GLY A 437 -11.22 25.47 -5.46
C GLY A 437 -12.22 24.82 -6.40
N GLN A 438 -12.30 25.37 -7.61
CA GLN A 438 -12.99 24.73 -8.73
C GLN A 438 -12.23 23.45 -9.14
N ASP A 439 -12.96 22.40 -9.51
CA ASP A 439 -12.38 21.19 -10.08
C ASP A 439 -11.57 21.57 -11.33
N LEU A 440 -10.28 21.23 -11.37
CA LEU A 440 -9.42 21.54 -12.50
C LEU A 440 -9.98 20.98 -13.81
N LEU A 441 -10.68 19.85 -13.77
CA LEU A 441 -11.32 19.27 -14.95
C LEU A 441 -12.42 20.17 -15.51
N GLN A 442 -13.24 20.77 -14.65
CA GLN A 442 -14.32 21.67 -15.08
C GLN A 442 -13.75 22.95 -15.68
N GLU A 443 -12.67 23.47 -15.11
CA GLU A 443 -12.02 24.68 -15.65
C GLU A 443 -11.32 24.41 -16.98
N LEU A 444 -10.65 23.25 -17.13
CA LEU A 444 -10.09 22.84 -18.42
C LEU A 444 -11.19 22.67 -19.47
N GLU A 445 -12.36 22.10 -19.12
CA GLU A 445 -13.53 22.05 -20.02
C GLU A 445 -14.01 23.44 -20.44
N ARG A 446 -13.99 24.41 -19.52
CA ARG A 446 -14.37 25.79 -19.81
C ARG A 446 -13.37 26.51 -20.71
N LEU A 447 -12.07 26.24 -20.52
CA LEU A 447 -11.00 26.79 -21.35
C LEU A 447 -11.05 26.20 -22.77
N ASP A 448 -11.27 24.89 -22.90
CA ASP A 448 -11.43 24.21 -24.20
C ASP A 448 -12.65 24.77 -24.97
N GLN A 449 -13.78 25.00 -24.29
CA GLN A 449 -15.00 25.55 -24.92
C GLN A 449 -14.84 27.01 -25.40
N LYS A 450 -13.86 27.75 -24.88
CA LYS A 450 -13.58 29.13 -25.30
C LYS A 450 -12.65 29.21 -26.52
N GLN A 451 -12.04 28.10 -26.95
CA GLN A 451 -11.27 28.06 -28.19
C GLN A 451 -12.21 27.80 -29.38
N PRO A 452 -12.29 28.69 -30.38
CA PRO A 452 -13.11 28.46 -31.55
C PRO A 452 -12.55 27.28 -32.37
N ILE A 453 -13.42 26.36 -32.75
CA ILE A 453 -13.13 25.28 -33.70
C ILE A 453 -12.94 25.91 -35.07
N GLY A 454 -11.69 26.20 -35.44
CA GLY A 454 -11.28 26.61 -36.78
C GLY A 454 -10.22 25.64 -37.30
N ASP A 455 -10.44 25.16 -38.52
CA ASP A 455 -9.66 24.10 -39.16
C ASP A 455 -8.15 24.37 -39.24
N ALA A 456 -7.40 23.27 -39.18
CA ALA A 456 -5.95 23.21 -39.11
C ALA A 456 -5.23 23.78 -40.34
N HIS A 457 -3.95 24.11 -40.10
CA HIS A 457 -2.87 24.49 -41.02
C HIS A 457 -2.70 25.99 -41.28
N HIS A 458 -1.98 26.67 -40.38
CA HIS A 458 -0.71 27.35 -40.70
C HIS A 458 -0.14 28.12 -39.49
N GLN A 459 1.19 28.13 -39.42
CA GLN A 459 2.07 29.03 -38.65
C GLN A 459 2.24 28.76 -37.14
N ALA A 460 3.32 28.03 -36.87
CA ALA A 460 4.11 28.16 -35.66
C ALA A 460 4.92 29.47 -35.76
N GLU A 461 4.47 30.52 -35.07
CA GLU A 461 5.28 31.65 -34.59
C GLU A 461 4.33 32.56 -33.77
N GLY A 462 4.61 32.72 -32.47
CA GLY A 462 3.85 33.61 -31.59
C GLY A 462 2.62 33.00 -30.89
N ARG A 463 2.82 32.03 -29.99
CA ARG A 463 1.83 31.69 -28.93
C ARG A 463 2.20 32.41 -27.64
N GLU A 464 2.01 33.73 -27.60
CA GLU A 464 2.10 34.56 -26.38
C GLU A 464 0.71 35.06 -25.98
N ASP A 465 -0.30 34.20 -25.84
CA ASP A 465 -1.47 34.49 -24.97
C ASP A 465 -2.41 33.29 -24.82
N SER A 466 -1.97 32.24 -24.12
CA SER A 466 -2.92 31.28 -23.55
C SER A 466 -2.73 31.23 -22.05
N SER A 467 -3.77 31.65 -21.32
CA SER A 467 -3.98 31.50 -19.89
C SER A 467 -4.03 30.02 -19.47
N GLY A 468 -2.95 29.28 -19.72
CA GLY A 468 -2.78 27.88 -19.38
C GLY A 468 -2.47 27.72 -17.90
N ILE A 469 -2.73 26.53 -17.37
CA ILE A 469 -2.49 26.23 -15.96
C ILE A 469 -1.09 25.63 -15.84
N ARG A 470 -0.17 26.38 -15.24
CA ARG A 470 1.25 26.01 -15.16
C ARG A 470 1.48 24.79 -14.28
N CYS A 471 2.46 23.98 -14.64
CA CYS A 471 3.05 22.96 -13.81
C CYS A 471 4.55 22.83 -14.10
N TRP A 472 5.25 22.06 -13.29
CA TRP A 472 6.67 21.79 -13.49
C TRP A 472 6.92 20.30 -13.59
N VAL A 473 7.97 19.93 -14.32
CA VAL A 473 8.35 18.55 -14.58
C VAL A 473 9.82 18.41 -14.23
N MET A 474 10.13 17.52 -13.29
CA MET A 474 11.50 17.17 -12.94
C MET A 474 11.83 15.76 -13.45
N ARG A 475 12.96 15.60 -14.14
CA ARG A 475 13.47 14.27 -14.51
C ARG A 475 14.19 13.65 -13.31
N LEU A 476 13.64 12.56 -12.78
CA LEU A 476 14.24 11.84 -11.65
C LEU A 476 15.40 10.95 -12.10
N GLY A 477 15.22 10.28 -13.23
CA GLY A 477 16.21 9.36 -13.76
C GLY A 477 15.69 8.58 -14.95
N THR A 478 16.44 7.54 -15.33
CA THR A 478 16.19 6.77 -16.53
C THR A 478 16.51 5.29 -16.33
N PHE A 479 15.63 4.42 -16.80
CA PHE A 479 15.90 2.99 -16.91
C PHE A 479 16.42 2.62 -18.30
N HIS A 480 17.47 1.81 -18.32
CA HIS A 480 18.08 1.31 -19.56
C HIS A 480 17.46 -0.03 -19.98
N LEU A 481 16.51 -0.01 -20.92
CA LEU A 481 15.77 -1.20 -21.33
C LEU A 481 16.64 -2.14 -22.20
N ARG A 482 16.37 -3.45 -22.17
CA ARG A 482 17.13 -4.47 -22.91
C ARG A 482 17.12 -4.30 -24.43
N ASN A 483 16.15 -3.55 -24.97
CA ASN A 483 16.04 -3.24 -26.39
C ASN A 483 16.81 -1.96 -26.80
N GLY A 484 17.61 -1.39 -25.90
CA GLY A 484 18.40 -0.18 -26.13
C GLY A 484 17.60 1.12 -25.99
N LYS A 485 16.31 1.05 -25.64
CA LYS A 485 15.48 2.24 -25.37
C LYS A 485 15.63 2.71 -23.94
N MET A 486 15.40 4.00 -23.74
CA MET A 486 15.37 4.62 -22.42
C MET A 486 13.92 4.75 -21.92
N ASP A 487 13.69 4.47 -20.64
CA ASP A 487 12.42 4.77 -19.96
C ASP A 487 12.67 5.85 -18.92
N HIS A 488 12.30 7.07 -19.24
CA HIS A 488 12.54 8.25 -18.41
C HIS A 488 11.42 8.46 -17.41
N GLU A 489 11.79 8.72 -16.16
CA GLU A 489 10.85 8.90 -15.06
C GLU A 489 10.72 10.38 -14.68
N TYR A 490 9.50 10.91 -14.75
CA TYR A 490 9.22 12.33 -14.57
C TYR A 490 8.31 12.60 -13.39
N LEU A 491 8.76 13.42 -12.45
CA LEU A 491 7.95 13.93 -11.37
C LEU A 491 7.17 15.16 -11.86
N ILE A 492 5.85 15.11 -11.79
CA ILE A 492 4.98 16.24 -12.14
C ILE A 492 4.64 17.01 -10.86
N LEU A 493 4.84 18.32 -10.90
CA LEU A 493 4.81 19.22 -9.75
C LEU A 493 3.83 20.37 -9.96
N GLY A 494 3.10 20.70 -8.90
CA GLY A 494 2.27 21.89 -8.78
C GLY A 494 2.78 22.80 -7.66
N LYS A 495 2.28 24.03 -7.57
CA LYS A 495 2.61 24.94 -6.45
C LYS A 495 1.81 24.58 -5.22
N SER A 496 2.46 24.54 -4.05
CA SER A 496 1.71 24.34 -2.80
C SER A 496 0.88 25.57 -2.48
N PRO A 497 -0.44 25.44 -2.27
CA PRO A 497 -1.26 26.58 -1.92
C PRO A 497 -1.05 27.07 -0.48
N SER A 498 -0.54 26.19 0.40
CA SER A 498 -0.21 26.53 1.79
C SER A 498 1.20 27.07 1.98
N GLN A 499 2.11 26.80 1.04
CA GLN A 499 3.52 27.18 1.12
C GLN A 499 4.00 27.71 -0.25
N PRO A 500 3.93 29.03 -0.51
CA PRO A 500 4.14 29.63 -1.84
C PRO A 500 5.48 29.28 -2.51
N ASP A 501 6.53 29.10 -1.71
CA ASP A 501 7.89 28.80 -2.18
C ASP A 501 8.14 27.29 -2.38
N SER A 502 7.14 26.45 -2.08
CA SER A 502 7.24 24.99 -2.17
C SER A 502 6.34 24.42 -3.25
N PHE A 503 6.68 23.20 -3.66
CA PHE A 503 5.95 22.41 -4.63
C PHE A 503 5.21 21.26 -3.95
N GLU A 504 4.14 20.81 -4.60
CA GLU A 504 3.50 19.54 -4.31
C GLU A 504 3.65 18.62 -5.51
N ARG A 505 3.98 17.36 -5.26
CA ARG A 505 3.89 16.31 -6.27
C ARG A 505 2.42 16.15 -6.70
N ILE A 506 2.12 16.20 -7.98
CA ILE A 506 0.75 15.99 -8.50
C ILE A 506 0.60 14.74 -9.38
N GLY A 507 1.70 14.11 -9.76
CA GLY A 507 1.68 12.84 -10.49
C GLY A 507 3.07 12.36 -10.91
N LEU A 508 3.11 11.19 -11.54
CA LEU A 508 4.29 10.65 -12.22
C LEU A 508 3.99 10.56 -13.72
N GLY A 509 4.79 11.24 -14.53
CA GLY A 509 4.66 11.32 -15.97
C GLY A 509 5.36 10.18 -16.68
N MET A 510 4.75 9.72 -17.77
CA MET A 510 5.33 8.77 -18.72
C MET A 510 5.46 9.46 -20.07
N MET A 511 6.64 9.37 -20.66
CA MET A 511 6.92 9.90 -21.99
C MET A 511 6.64 8.82 -23.04
N MET A 512 6.14 9.23 -24.21
CA MET A 512 5.97 8.34 -25.37
C MET A 512 6.75 8.80 -26.61
N SER A 513 7.71 9.73 -26.45
CA SER A 513 8.52 10.33 -27.52
C SER A 513 9.92 9.71 -27.62
N ASP A 514 10.65 10.09 -28.68
CA ASP A 514 12.04 9.67 -28.94
C ASP A 514 13.02 10.23 -27.88
N ASP A 515 14.02 9.42 -27.54
CA ASP A 515 15.02 9.68 -26.49
C ASP A 515 15.79 11.02 -26.72
N ASP A 516 16.05 11.38 -27.97
CA ASP A 516 16.79 12.60 -28.36
C ASP A 516 16.09 13.91 -27.93
N GLU A 517 14.76 13.92 -27.89
CA GLU A 517 13.99 15.11 -27.53
C GLU A 517 13.96 15.31 -26.00
N ALA A 518 13.87 14.19 -25.27
CA ALA A 518 13.94 14.16 -23.81
C ALA A 518 15.25 14.73 -23.28
N ASP A 519 16.38 14.33 -23.88
CA ASP A 519 17.70 14.76 -23.45
C ASP A 519 17.97 16.24 -23.74
N ARG A 520 17.44 16.79 -24.84
CA ARG A 520 17.54 18.23 -25.14
C ARG A 520 16.76 19.09 -24.15
N MET A 521 15.56 18.66 -23.79
CA MET A 521 14.66 19.43 -22.92
C MET A 521 15.17 19.49 -21.47
N PHE A 522 15.79 18.42 -21.00
CA PHE A 522 16.31 18.28 -19.64
C PHE A 522 17.84 18.42 -19.57
N ALA A 523 18.44 19.20 -20.48
CA ALA A 523 19.88 19.44 -20.51
C ALA A 523 20.38 20.07 -19.18
N PRO A 524 21.66 19.90 -18.79
CA PRO A 524 22.19 20.32 -17.48
C PRO A 524 21.98 21.80 -17.10
N ALA A 525 21.84 22.68 -18.10
CA ALA A 525 21.54 24.11 -17.90
C ALA A 525 20.11 24.38 -17.35
N SER A 526 19.24 23.38 -17.33
CA SER A 526 17.87 23.43 -16.79
C SER A 526 17.75 22.95 -15.34
N THR A 527 18.87 22.77 -14.64
CA THR A 527 18.85 22.25 -13.26
C THR A 527 18.35 23.29 -12.26
N ALA A 528 17.43 22.89 -11.40
CA ALA A 528 16.89 23.73 -10.33
C ALA A 528 16.84 22.95 -9.01
N THR A 529 17.01 23.67 -7.90
CA THR A 529 16.77 23.15 -6.54
C THR A 529 15.40 23.60 -6.08
N ILE A 530 14.56 22.66 -5.70
CA ILE A 530 13.19 22.92 -5.25
C ILE A 530 12.93 22.24 -3.90
N THR A 531 11.93 22.75 -3.18
CA THR A 531 11.38 22.10 -1.99
C THR A 531 10.02 21.51 -2.32
N ILE A 532 9.80 20.24 -1.97
CA ILE A 532 8.53 19.53 -2.09
C ILE A 532 8.00 19.22 -0.68
N VAL A 533 6.71 19.48 -0.47
CA VAL A 533 6.02 19.31 0.83
C VAL A 533 4.81 18.40 0.77
#